data_AF-A0A920CSF0-F1
#
_entry.id   AF-A0A920CSF0-F1
#
_cell.length_a   1.000
_cell.length_b   1.000
_cell.length_c   1.000
_cell.angle_alpha   90.00
_cell.angle_beta   90.00
_cell.angle_gamma   90.00
#
_symmetry.space_group_name_H-M   'P 1'
#
loop_
_entity.id
_entity.type
_entity.pdbx_description
1 polymer ?
#
loop_
_entity_poly.entity_id
_entity_poly.type
_entity_poly.pdbx_seq_one_letter_code
_entity_poly.pdbx_strand_id
1 'polypeptide(L)'
;MKSKSEFYKAFFAALVEQGIEVHRSTSADYLADFYWKDQLIAFFTRMDSLEKNPFVTVPDRLMSGIQDLARKTALQLGICTEKPYTDKDAKIANGVYKLCEYGDVVLACKHHPLFEYVFSTYRMSPDNGTPVQRQYFYNKEEALENFACRSGLVDERKLFNEAELLLIHDEMVKFLITPNDKTVVQFEQVQILIDKLEDLLPALKDREIHLDYEQEFAHDYDGNPEALEVADER
;
A
#
# COMPACT_ATOMS: atom_id res chain seq x y z
N MET A 1 4.60 4.39 2.72
CA MET A 1 5.98 4.80 2.41
C MET A 1 6.78 3.62 1.89
N LYS A 2 7.46 3.75 0.75
CA LYS A 2 8.21 2.64 0.14
C LYS A 2 9.65 2.52 0.64
N SER A 3 10.28 3.60 1.11
CA SER A 3 11.68 3.57 1.58
C SER A 3 12.04 4.69 2.56
N LYS A 4 13.12 4.52 3.34
CA LYS A 4 13.67 5.59 4.20
C LYS A 4 14.05 6.84 3.43
N SER A 5 14.55 6.68 2.20
CA SER A 5 14.94 7.80 1.35
C SER A 5 13.77 8.71 0.98
N GLU A 6 12.57 8.15 0.88
CA GLU A 6 11.33 8.93 0.67
C GLU A 6 11.04 9.81 1.88
N PHE A 7 11.15 9.26 3.09
CA PHE A 7 11.05 10.04 4.32
C PHE A 7 12.10 11.15 4.38
N TYR A 8 13.39 10.84 4.17
CA TYR A 8 14.44 11.86 4.28
C TYR A 8 14.17 13.03 3.34
N LYS A 9 13.75 12.75 2.11
CA LYS A 9 13.39 13.79 1.13
C LYS A 9 12.25 14.67 1.64
N ALA A 10 11.15 14.06 2.08
CA ALA A 10 9.98 14.80 2.57
C ALA A 10 10.30 15.59 3.85
N PHE A 11 11.01 14.98 4.80
CA PHE A 11 11.36 15.59 6.08
C PHE A 11 12.32 16.75 5.90
N PHE A 12 13.38 16.58 5.09
CA PHE A 12 14.33 17.66 4.84
C PHE A 12 13.72 18.80 4.03
N ALA A 13 12.82 18.51 3.08
CA ALA A 13 12.06 19.55 2.39
C ALA A 13 11.19 20.34 3.38
N ALA A 14 10.48 19.66 4.28
CA ALA A 14 9.67 20.32 5.30
C ALA A 14 10.50 21.19 6.27
N LEU A 15 11.73 20.77 6.61
CA LEU A 15 12.64 21.58 7.43
C LEU A 15 13.03 22.89 6.73
N VAL A 16 13.33 22.82 5.43
CA VAL A 16 13.67 23.99 4.62
C VAL A 16 12.49 24.97 4.55
N GLU A 17 11.26 24.48 4.44
CA GLU A 17 10.04 25.32 4.49
C GLU A 17 9.88 26.05 5.84
N GLN A 18 10.42 25.48 6.93
CA GLN A 18 10.45 26.10 8.26
C GLN A 18 11.68 27.01 8.49
N GLY A 19 12.50 27.25 7.45
CA GLY A 19 13.69 28.09 7.52
C GLY A 19 14.89 27.40 8.19
N ILE A 20 14.91 26.06 8.22
CA ILE A 20 16.06 25.26 8.66
C ILE A 20 16.76 24.73 7.42
N GLU A 21 18.01 25.15 7.23
CA GLU A 21 18.81 24.70 6.11
C GLU A 21 19.39 23.30 6.40
N VAL A 22 19.38 22.44 5.39
CA VAL A 22 19.85 21.06 5.49
C VAL A 22 21.02 20.86 4.54
N HIS A 23 22.18 20.54 5.10
CA HIS A 23 23.40 20.26 4.34
C HIS A 23 23.81 18.79 4.51
N ARG A 24 24.45 18.22 3.48
CA ARG A 24 25.07 16.90 3.62
C ARG A 24 26.23 16.99 4.60
N SER A 25 26.23 16.12 5.61
CA SER A 25 27.31 16.14 6.60
C SER A 25 28.64 15.69 6.01
N THR A 26 29.72 16.31 6.47
CA THR A 26 31.10 15.88 6.18
C THR A 26 31.58 14.78 7.12
N SER A 27 30.88 14.57 8.24
CA SER A 27 31.19 13.51 9.20
C SER A 27 30.80 12.13 8.69
N ALA A 28 31.56 11.11 9.11
CA ALA A 28 31.22 9.72 8.88
C ALA A 28 30.03 9.24 9.73
N ASP A 29 29.70 9.92 10.82
CA ASP A 29 28.65 9.46 11.75
C ASP A 29 27.27 10.05 11.40
N TYR A 30 27.26 11.16 10.65
CA TYR A 30 26.06 11.91 10.31
C TYR A 30 25.73 11.80 8.82
N LEU A 31 24.44 11.98 8.53
CA LEU A 31 23.88 12.02 7.19
C LEU A 31 23.64 13.47 6.75
N ALA A 32 23.14 14.30 7.66
CA ALA A 32 22.87 15.71 7.39
C ALA A 32 23.13 16.61 8.61
N ASP A 33 23.49 17.85 8.33
CA ASP A 33 23.73 18.93 9.28
C ASP A 33 22.62 19.97 9.14
N PHE A 34 22.03 20.39 10.26
CA PHE A 34 20.91 21.33 10.29
C PHE A 34 21.35 22.70 10.78
N TYR A 35 21.06 23.73 9.99
CA TYR A 35 21.43 25.11 10.27
C TYR A 35 20.19 25.98 10.45
N TRP A 36 20.24 26.86 11.45
CA TRP A 36 19.21 27.89 11.66
C TRP A 36 19.91 29.22 11.87
N LYS A 37 19.64 30.19 10.98
CA LYS A 37 20.30 31.52 10.96
C LYS A 37 21.83 31.39 10.96
N ASP A 38 22.37 30.62 10.01
CA ASP A 38 23.80 30.32 9.84
C ASP A 38 24.48 29.58 11.02
N GLN A 39 23.71 29.17 12.04
CA GLN A 39 24.24 28.41 13.18
C GLN A 39 23.89 26.92 13.03
N LEU A 40 24.90 26.05 13.13
CA LEU A 40 24.73 24.59 13.16
C LEU A 40 24.06 24.17 14.47
N ILE A 41 22.79 23.76 14.41
CA ILE A 41 21.96 23.47 15.59
C ILE A 41 21.81 21.98 15.88
N ALA A 42 21.81 21.12 14.86
CA ALA A 42 21.55 19.70 15.06
C ALA A 42 22.17 18.84 13.96
N PHE A 43 22.26 17.55 14.23
CA PHE A 43 22.78 16.53 13.34
C PHE A 43 21.71 15.46 13.14
N PHE A 44 21.57 14.99 11.91
CA PHE A 44 20.78 13.81 11.58
C PHE A 44 21.73 12.64 11.37
N THR A 45 21.69 11.66 12.26
CA THR A 45 22.61 10.50 12.26
C THR A 45 22.24 9.48 11.19
N ARG A 46 23.18 8.59 10.85
CA ARG A 46 22.89 7.43 9.98
C ARG A 46 22.01 6.37 10.63
N MET A 47 21.82 6.47 11.95
CA MET A 47 20.92 5.63 12.73
C MET A 47 19.53 6.26 12.90
N ASP A 48 19.20 7.24 12.04
CA ASP A 48 17.88 7.87 11.98
C ASP A 48 17.47 8.54 13.30
N SER A 49 18.43 9.21 13.94
CA SER A 49 18.21 9.95 15.17
C SER A 49 18.68 11.39 15.05
N LEU A 50 18.02 12.27 15.80
CA LEU A 50 18.30 13.71 15.87
C LEU A 50 19.15 14.00 17.09
N GLU A 51 20.35 14.53 16.87
CA GLU A 51 21.27 14.94 17.93
C GLU A 51 21.41 16.46 17.95
N LYS A 52 21.19 17.07 19.11
CA LYS A 52 21.41 18.50 19.31
C LYS A 52 22.92 18.78 19.33
N ASN A 53 23.34 19.88 18.70
CA ASN A 53 24.74 20.29 18.75
C ASN A 53 25.13 20.66 20.20
N PRO A 54 26.10 19.95 20.81
CA PRO A 54 26.47 20.17 22.22
C PRO A 54 27.26 21.47 22.44
N PHE A 55 27.81 22.08 21.37
CA PHE A 55 28.65 23.26 21.46
C PHE A 55 27.87 24.59 21.35
N VAL A 56 26.56 24.53 21.11
CA VAL A 56 25.71 25.71 20.97
C VAL A 56 24.42 25.59 21.78
N THR A 57 23.94 26.72 22.28
CA THR A 57 22.65 26.79 22.97
C THR A 57 21.52 26.77 21.95
N VAL A 58 20.97 25.58 21.69
CA VAL A 58 19.77 25.42 20.85
C VAL A 58 18.51 25.52 21.71
N PRO A 59 17.53 26.38 21.37
CA PRO A 59 16.26 26.45 22.09
C PRO A 59 15.52 25.11 22.05
N ASP A 60 15.04 24.62 23.20
CA ASP A 60 14.33 23.32 23.25
C ASP A 60 13.04 23.32 22.43
N ARG A 61 12.40 24.49 22.29
CA ARG A 61 11.25 24.67 21.39
C ARG A 61 11.59 24.40 19.93
N LEU A 62 12.78 24.79 19.49
CA LEU A 62 13.24 24.55 18.11
C LEU A 62 13.48 23.05 17.88
N MET A 63 14.17 22.39 18.81
CA MET A 63 14.36 20.93 18.75
C MET A 63 13.05 20.16 18.80
N SER A 64 12.11 20.57 19.65
CA SER A 64 10.78 19.98 19.73
C SER A 64 10.03 20.17 18.41
N GLY A 65 10.13 21.35 17.78
CA GLY A 65 9.55 21.62 16.46
C GLY A 65 10.11 20.72 15.36
N ILE A 66 11.42 20.45 15.36
CA ILE A 66 12.06 19.52 14.41
C ILE A 66 11.53 18.10 14.61
N GLN A 67 11.41 17.65 15.86
CA GLN A 67 10.85 16.33 16.20
C GLN A 67 9.37 16.21 15.82
N ASP A 68 8.58 17.25 16.07
CA ASP A 68 7.18 17.31 15.66
C ASP A 68 7.01 17.25 14.15
N LEU A 69 7.91 17.92 13.42
CA LEU A 69 7.91 17.87 11.96
C LEU A 69 8.24 16.47 11.46
N ALA A 70 9.23 15.80 12.04
CA ALA A 70 9.56 14.41 11.71
C ALA A 70 8.35 13.48 11.94
N ARG A 71 7.65 13.62 13.07
CA ARG A 71 6.42 12.85 13.37
C ARG A 71 5.29 13.14 12.37
N LYS A 72 5.07 14.40 12.02
CA LYS A 72 4.06 14.80 11.02
C LYS A 72 4.39 14.22 9.65
N THR A 73 5.65 14.29 9.22
CA THR A 73 6.09 13.69 7.96
C THR A 73 5.91 12.17 7.97
N ALA A 74 6.24 11.50 9.07
CA ALA A 74 6.03 10.06 9.22
C ALA A 74 4.55 9.69 9.06
N LEU A 75 3.65 10.43 9.71
CA LEU A 75 2.21 10.22 9.61
C LEU A 75 1.70 10.45 8.18
N GLN A 76 2.14 11.53 7.53
CA GLN A 76 1.76 11.84 6.13
C GLN A 76 2.19 10.75 5.14
N LEU A 77 3.33 10.11 5.39
CA LEU A 77 3.83 9.01 4.56
C LEU A 77 3.24 7.64 4.91
N GLY A 78 2.28 7.60 5.84
CA GLY A 78 1.58 6.38 6.26
C GLY A 78 2.45 5.44 7.07
N ILE A 79 3.43 5.97 7.82
CA ILE A 79 4.21 5.18 8.78
C ILE A 79 3.33 4.86 9.99
N CYS A 80 3.38 3.61 10.46
CA CYS A 80 2.61 3.20 11.62
C CYS A 80 3.08 3.89 12.90
N THR A 81 2.21 4.70 13.50
CA THR A 81 2.46 5.41 14.76
C THR A 81 1.76 4.77 15.96
N GLU A 82 0.86 3.82 15.72
CA GLU A 82 0.16 3.08 16.76
C GLU A 82 0.94 1.83 17.18
N LYS A 83 1.05 1.59 18.50
CA LYS A 83 1.76 0.42 19.04
C LYS A 83 1.09 -0.88 18.56
N PRO A 84 1.73 -1.71 17.73
CA PRO A 84 1.09 -2.88 17.14
C PRO A 84 1.23 -4.13 18.01
N TYR A 85 1.74 -3.99 19.23
CA TYR A 85 1.95 -5.08 20.19
C TYR A 85 1.54 -4.67 21.60
N THR A 86 1.18 -5.67 22.37
CA THR A 86 0.91 -5.64 23.80
C THR A 86 2.10 -6.19 24.59
N ASP A 87 2.07 -6.06 25.91
CA ASP A 87 3.15 -6.58 26.76
C ASP A 87 3.11 -8.12 26.89
N LYS A 88 2.09 -8.77 26.29
CA LYS A 88 2.00 -10.23 26.21
C LYS A 88 2.76 -10.81 25.02
N ASP A 89 3.12 -9.98 24.04
CA ASP A 89 3.80 -10.41 22.83
C ASP A 89 5.24 -10.83 23.12
N ALA A 90 5.68 -11.89 22.42
CA ALA A 90 6.99 -12.48 22.67
C ALA A 90 8.11 -11.50 22.26
N LYS A 91 8.92 -11.10 23.23
CA LYS A 91 10.06 -10.21 23.00
C LYS A 91 11.29 -11.01 22.54
N ILE A 92 11.83 -10.61 21.40
CA ILE A 92 13.08 -11.07 20.82
C ILE A 92 14.21 -10.13 21.27
N ALA A 93 15.47 -10.52 21.03
CA ALA A 93 16.63 -9.67 21.22
C ALA A 93 16.49 -8.28 20.55
N ASN A 94 17.19 -7.28 21.11
CA ASN A 94 17.27 -5.90 20.59
C ASN A 94 15.94 -5.12 20.57
N GLY A 95 15.01 -5.46 21.46
CA GLY A 95 13.75 -4.73 21.60
C GLY A 95 12.75 -4.98 20.47
N VAL A 96 12.93 -6.08 19.74
CA VAL A 96 12.02 -6.53 18.69
C VAL A 96 10.92 -7.39 19.31
N TYR A 97 9.67 -7.20 18.90
CA TYR A 97 8.53 -8.00 19.32
C TYR A 97 8.07 -8.89 18.17
N LYS A 98 7.84 -10.16 18.45
CA LYS A 98 7.24 -11.11 17.51
C LYS A 98 5.73 -10.93 17.54
N LEU A 99 5.14 -10.52 16.42
CA LEU A 99 3.70 -10.30 16.31
C LEU A 99 2.98 -11.58 15.89
N CYS A 100 3.46 -12.21 14.82
CA CYS A 100 2.89 -13.43 14.27
C CYS A 100 3.99 -14.36 13.77
N GLU A 101 3.72 -15.66 13.78
CA GLU A 101 4.58 -16.70 13.21
C GLU A 101 3.69 -17.78 12.59
N TYR A 102 3.99 -18.17 11.35
CA TYR A 102 3.31 -19.24 10.66
C TYR A 102 4.31 -20.02 9.80
N GLY A 103 4.43 -21.33 10.05
CA GLY A 103 5.46 -22.15 9.42
C GLY A 103 6.85 -21.61 9.75
N ASP A 104 7.64 -21.34 8.71
CA ASP A 104 8.97 -20.74 8.82
C ASP A 104 8.96 -19.20 8.73
N VAL A 105 7.80 -18.55 8.58
CA VAL A 105 7.71 -17.10 8.37
C VAL A 105 7.33 -16.39 9.67
N VAL A 106 8.03 -15.30 9.96
CA VAL A 106 7.80 -14.46 11.14
C VAL A 106 7.52 -13.02 10.74
N LEU A 107 6.48 -12.43 11.33
CA LEU A 107 6.24 -11.00 11.36
C LEU A 107 6.68 -10.44 12.71
N ALA A 108 7.56 -9.46 12.68
CA ALA A 108 8.06 -8.78 13.87
C ALA A 108 7.98 -7.27 13.72
N CYS A 109 7.99 -6.58 14.87
CA CYS A 109 7.98 -5.12 14.93
C CYS A 109 9.01 -4.62 15.94
N LYS A 110 9.61 -3.48 15.66
CA LYS A 110 10.52 -2.77 16.56
C LYS A 110 10.10 -1.32 16.69
N HIS A 111 10.21 -0.77 17.89
CA HIS A 111 10.12 0.69 18.07
C HIS A 111 11.38 1.37 17.52
N HIS A 112 11.17 2.37 16.68
CA HIS A 112 12.18 3.17 16.02
C HIS A 112 12.02 4.63 16.47
N PRO A 113 13.09 5.28 16.98
CA PRO A 113 12.99 6.62 17.57
C PRO A 113 12.33 7.69 16.71
N LEU A 114 12.47 7.59 15.38
CA LEU A 114 11.93 8.55 14.42
C LEU A 114 10.73 8.06 13.61
N PHE A 115 10.62 6.74 13.43
CA PHE A 115 9.63 6.11 12.56
C PHE A 115 8.54 5.43 13.37
N GLU A 116 8.52 5.62 14.69
CA GLU A 116 7.68 4.94 15.67
C GLU A 116 7.74 3.42 15.53
N TYR A 117 6.97 2.77 14.66
CA TYR A 117 6.95 1.32 14.52
C TYR A 117 7.40 0.86 13.14
N VAL A 118 8.50 0.10 13.12
CA VAL A 118 9.05 -0.51 11.90
C VAL A 118 8.81 -2.01 11.95
N PHE A 119 8.20 -2.54 10.90
CA PHE A 119 7.91 -3.95 10.75
C PHE A 119 9.02 -4.65 9.99
N SER A 120 9.14 -5.94 10.22
CA SER A 120 9.99 -6.81 9.42
C SER A 120 9.37 -8.18 9.26
N THR A 121 9.45 -8.72 8.05
CA THR A 121 9.12 -10.11 7.76
C THR A 121 10.40 -10.87 7.43
N TYR A 122 10.55 -12.08 7.93
CA TYR A 122 11.71 -12.93 7.64
C TYR A 122 11.34 -14.40 7.72
N ARG A 123 12.20 -15.25 7.17
CA ARG A 123 12.09 -16.70 7.31
C ARG A 123 13.07 -17.22 8.34
N MET A 124 12.73 -18.30 9.01
CA MET A 124 13.60 -19.02 9.93
C MET A 124 14.27 -20.14 9.16
N SER A 125 15.60 -20.14 9.13
CA SER A 125 16.36 -21.23 8.51
C SER A 125 16.03 -22.56 9.19
N PRO A 126 15.73 -23.63 8.42
CA PRO A 126 15.39 -24.94 8.99
C PRO A 126 16.57 -25.57 9.75
N ASP A 127 17.81 -25.21 9.40
CA ASP A 127 19.01 -25.85 9.97
C ASP A 127 19.39 -25.29 11.34
N ASN A 128 19.22 -23.98 11.54
CA ASN A 128 19.77 -23.28 12.71
C ASN A 128 18.82 -22.25 13.34
N GLY A 129 17.60 -22.08 12.82
CA GLY A 129 16.63 -21.11 13.32
C GLY A 129 17.09 -19.66 13.17
N THR A 130 18.06 -19.36 12.30
CA THR A 130 18.50 -17.98 12.08
C THR A 130 17.53 -17.25 11.14
N PRO A 131 17.24 -15.95 11.39
CA PRO A 131 16.48 -15.12 10.48
C PRO A 131 17.20 -14.94 9.13
N VAL A 132 16.54 -15.32 8.04
CA VAL A 132 17.01 -15.15 6.66
C VAL A 132 16.00 -14.35 5.83
N GLN A 133 16.48 -13.73 4.74
CA GLN A 133 15.65 -12.96 3.80
C GLN A 133 14.76 -11.91 4.50
N ARG A 134 15.34 -11.17 5.45
CA ARG A 134 14.60 -10.14 6.19
C ARG A 134 14.27 -8.96 5.29
N GLN A 135 13.00 -8.58 5.28
CA GLN A 135 12.48 -7.40 4.60
C GLN A 135 11.90 -6.45 5.66
N TYR A 136 12.04 -5.13 5.43
CA TYR A 136 11.57 -4.10 6.35
C TYR A 136 10.44 -3.31 5.73
N PHE A 137 9.44 -2.97 6.55
CA PHE A 137 8.25 -2.24 6.15
C PHE A 137 7.94 -1.15 7.16
N TYR A 138 7.42 -0.03 6.68
CA TYR A 138 7.05 1.12 7.50
C TYR A 138 5.54 1.29 7.58
N ASN A 139 4.83 0.69 6.64
CA ASN A 139 3.39 0.56 6.63
C ASN A 139 3.00 -0.83 7.16
N LYS A 140 1.94 -0.88 7.97
CA LYS A 140 1.49 -2.11 8.63
C LYS A 140 0.79 -3.04 7.65
N GLU A 141 -0.04 -2.51 6.76
CA GLU A 141 -0.81 -3.25 5.78
C GLU A 141 0.13 -3.98 4.80
N GLU A 142 1.15 -3.28 4.28
CA GLU A 142 2.19 -3.87 3.42
C GLU A 142 2.96 -4.99 4.14
N ALA A 143 3.25 -4.82 5.44
CA ALA A 143 3.94 -5.84 6.23
C ALA A 143 3.08 -7.09 6.44
N LEU A 144 1.77 -6.91 6.66
CA LEU A 144 0.80 -7.98 6.84
C LEU A 144 0.57 -8.75 5.53
N GLU A 145 0.40 -8.02 4.41
CA GLU A 145 0.26 -8.62 3.08
C GLU A 145 1.50 -9.44 2.73
N ASN A 146 2.70 -8.87 2.92
CA ASN A 146 3.94 -9.59 2.68
C ASN A 146 4.08 -10.84 3.57
N PHE A 147 3.70 -10.75 4.84
CA PHE A 147 3.66 -11.91 5.73
C PHE A 147 2.69 -12.99 5.22
N ALA A 148 1.47 -12.61 4.85
CA ALA A 148 0.44 -13.52 4.38
C ALA A 148 0.83 -14.24 3.08
N CYS A 149 1.40 -13.52 2.11
CA CYS A 149 1.92 -14.09 0.87
C CYS A 149 3.09 -15.04 1.14
N ARG A 150 4.10 -14.59 1.91
CA ARG A 150 5.30 -15.41 2.18
C ARG A 150 5.01 -16.68 2.96
N SER A 151 3.97 -16.66 3.80
CA SER A 151 3.51 -17.79 4.61
C SER A 151 2.55 -18.73 3.88
N GLY A 152 2.14 -18.39 2.65
CA GLY A 152 1.19 -19.16 1.86
C GLY A 152 -0.25 -19.08 2.39
N LEU A 153 -0.55 -18.14 3.28
CA LEU A 153 -1.91 -17.88 3.78
C LEU A 153 -2.78 -17.21 2.71
N VAL A 154 -2.15 -16.43 1.82
CA VAL A 154 -2.76 -15.83 0.64
C VAL A 154 -2.03 -16.38 -0.58
N ASP A 155 -2.79 -16.85 -1.57
CA ASP A 155 -2.24 -17.15 -2.88
C ASP A 155 -1.81 -15.82 -3.52
N GLU A 156 -0.52 -15.67 -3.83
CA GLU A 156 0.05 -14.48 -4.50
C GLU A 156 -0.69 -14.12 -5.80
N ARG A 157 -1.49 -15.04 -6.34
CA ARG A 157 -2.31 -14.86 -7.54
C ARG A 157 -3.73 -14.32 -7.29
N LYS A 158 -4.20 -14.20 -6.05
CA LYS A 158 -5.47 -13.53 -5.72
C LYS A 158 -5.25 -12.03 -5.60
N LEU A 159 -5.08 -11.38 -6.75
CA LEU A 159 -4.96 -9.91 -6.90
C LEU A 159 -6.24 -9.15 -6.57
N PHE A 160 -7.37 -9.86 -6.50
CA PHE A 160 -8.70 -9.28 -6.32
C PHE A 160 -9.41 -9.97 -5.16
N ASN A 161 -10.11 -9.18 -4.35
CA ASN A 161 -11.06 -9.71 -3.39
C ASN A 161 -12.34 -10.18 -4.09
N GLU A 162 -13.22 -10.90 -3.38
CA GLU A 162 -14.42 -11.49 -3.97
C GLU A 162 -15.38 -10.44 -4.57
N ALA A 163 -15.53 -9.27 -3.94
CA ALA A 163 -16.37 -8.19 -4.45
C ALA A 163 -15.79 -7.57 -5.74
N GLU A 164 -14.46 -7.44 -5.82
CA GLU A 164 -13.78 -6.99 -7.03
C GLU A 164 -13.91 -8.00 -8.17
N LEU A 165 -13.81 -9.30 -7.87
CA LEU A 165 -14.03 -10.37 -8.86
C LEU A 165 -15.47 -10.40 -9.36
N LEU A 166 -16.45 -10.19 -8.48
CA LEU A 166 -17.86 -10.08 -8.84
C LEU A 166 -18.11 -8.91 -9.80
N LEU A 167 -17.56 -7.73 -9.49
CA LEU A 167 -17.68 -6.56 -10.36
C LEU A 167 -17.04 -6.79 -11.74
N ILE A 168 -15.84 -7.39 -11.78
CA ILE A 168 -15.16 -7.69 -13.05
C ILE A 168 -15.97 -8.69 -13.88
N HIS A 169 -16.51 -9.74 -13.26
CA HIS A 169 -17.37 -10.72 -13.94
C HIS A 169 -18.64 -10.06 -14.50
N ASP A 170 -19.35 -9.27 -13.69
CA ASP A 170 -20.59 -8.59 -14.10
C ASP A 170 -20.33 -7.64 -15.30
N GLU A 171 -19.24 -6.88 -15.29
CA GLU A 171 -18.88 -5.98 -16.40
C GLU A 171 -18.41 -6.74 -17.66
N MET A 172 -17.74 -7.88 -17.50
CA MET A 172 -17.36 -8.73 -18.65
C MET A 172 -18.56 -9.37 -19.32
N VAL A 173 -19.54 -9.81 -18.54
CA VAL A 173 -20.80 -10.35 -19.06
C VAL A 173 -21.60 -9.26 -19.77
N LYS A 174 -21.73 -8.06 -19.19
CA LYS A 174 -22.32 -6.89 -19.86
C LYS A 174 -21.61 -6.59 -21.18
N PHE A 175 -20.28 -6.66 -21.18
CA PHE A 175 -19.49 -6.52 -22.40
C PHE A 175 -19.78 -7.62 -23.43
N LEU A 176 -20.30 -8.81 -23.10
CA LEU A 176 -20.71 -9.77 -24.13
C LEU A 176 -22.06 -9.42 -24.77
N ILE A 177 -23.00 -8.91 -23.97
CA ILE A 177 -24.40 -8.75 -24.40
C ILE A 177 -24.73 -7.39 -25.03
N THR A 178 -24.01 -6.32 -24.68
CA THR A 178 -24.34 -4.98 -25.21
C THR A 178 -24.12 -4.92 -26.73
N PRO A 179 -25.06 -4.44 -27.55
CA PRO A 179 -24.84 -4.29 -28.99
C PRO A 179 -23.72 -3.28 -29.25
N ASN A 180 -22.60 -3.70 -29.86
CA ASN A 180 -21.49 -2.80 -30.18
C ASN A 180 -20.59 -3.39 -31.28
N ASP A 181 -19.72 -2.58 -31.89
CA ASP A 181 -18.76 -2.97 -32.95
C ASP A 181 -17.58 -3.82 -32.41
N LYS A 182 -17.89 -4.94 -31.74
CA LYS A 182 -16.89 -5.85 -31.17
C LYS A 182 -16.38 -6.80 -32.23
N THR A 183 -15.06 -6.99 -32.26
CA THR A 183 -14.43 -7.98 -33.12
C THR A 183 -14.57 -9.39 -32.55
N VAL A 184 -14.53 -10.41 -33.41
CA VAL A 184 -14.55 -11.83 -33.01
C VAL A 184 -13.45 -12.16 -31.99
N VAL A 185 -12.26 -11.57 -32.15
CA VAL A 185 -11.13 -11.76 -31.23
C VAL A 185 -11.42 -11.19 -29.83
N GLN A 186 -12.10 -10.04 -29.75
CA GLN A 186 -12.48 -9.46 -28.45
C GLN A 186 -13.53 -10.31 -27.73
N PHE A 187 -14.48 -10.90 -28.46
CA PHE A 187 -15.44 -11.86 -27.89
C PHE A 187 -14.74 -13.10 -27.30
N GLU A 188 -13.84 -13.71 -28.08
CA GLU A 188 -13.10 -14.90 -27.62
C GLU A 188 -12.23 -14.59 -26.40
N GLN A 189 -11.56 -13.45 -26.38
CA GLN A 189 -10.73 -13.04 -25.23
C GLN A 189 -11.55 -12.83 -23.96
N VAL A 190 -12.73 -12.22 -24.06
CA VAL A 190 -13.60 -11.99 -22.91
C VAL A 190 -14.22 -13.28 -22.42
N GLN A 191 -14.61 -14.20 -23.30
CA GLN A 191 -15.10 -15.52 -22.91
C GLN A 191 -14.03 -16.31 -22.13
N ILE A 192 -12.79 -16.32 -22.61
CA ILE A 192 -11.67 -16.97 -21.90
C ILE A 192 -11.45 -16.35 -20.51
N LEU A 193 -11.68 -15.04 -20.36
CA LEU A 193 -11.51 -14.36 -19.08
C LEU A 193 -12.66 -14.69 -18.12
N ILE A 194 -13.90 -14.77 -18.61
CA ILE A 194 -15.06 -15.22 -17.82
C ILE A 194 -14.85 -16.66 -17.35
N ASP A 195 -14.47 -17.58 -18.24
CA ASP A 195 -14.23 -18.98 -17.88
C ASP A 195 -13.16 -19.10 -16.78
N LYS A 196 -12.08 -18.31 -16.90
CA LYS A 196 -11.02 -18.25 -15.87
C LYS A 196 -11.52 -17.68 -14.54
N LEU A 197 -12.37 -16.65 -14.56
CA LEU A 197 -12.96 -16.06 -13.35
C LEU A 197 -13.90 -17.03 -12.66
N GLU A 198 -14.73 -17.74 -13.44
CA GLU A 198 -15.66 -18.74 -12.95
C GLU A 198 -14.96 -19.99 -12.42
N ASP A 199 -13.81 -20.36 -12.97
CA ASP A 199 -12.96 -21.41 -12.41
C ASP A 199 -12.30 -20.97 -11.09
N LEU A 200 -11.96 -19.68 -10.94
CA LEU A 200 -11.42 -19.12 -9.71
C LEU A 200 -12.48 -18.95 -8.61
N LEU A 201 -13.72 -18.64 -8.99
CA LEU A 201 -14.86 -18.47 -8.08
C LEU A 201 -16.09 -19.21 -8.65
N PRO A 202 -16.24 -20.53 -8.37
CA PRO A 202 -17.30 -21.36 -8.93
C PRO A 202 -18.73 -20.86 -8.66
N ALA A 203 -18.91 -20.08 -7.59
CA ALA A 203 -20.18 -19.44 -7.25
C ALA A 203 -20.66 -18.43 -8.31
N LEU A 204 -19.79 -17.99 -9.23
CA LEU A 204 -20.16 -17.13 -10.35
C LEU A 204 -20.95 -17.86 -11.45
N LYS A 205 -20.77 -19.19 -11.61
CA LYS A 205 -21.39 -19.99 -12.69
C LYS A 205 -22.92 -20.05 -12.58
N ASP A 206 -23.41 -20.10 -11.34
CA ASP A 206 -24.84 -20.30 -11.03
C ASP A 206 -25.57 -18.98 -10.76
N ARG A 207 -24.89 -17.83 -10.93
CA ARG A 207 -25.43 -16.53 -10.59
C ARG A 207 -26.28 -16.00 -11.74
N GLU A 208 -27.57 -15.78 -11.49
CA GLU A 208 -28.43 -15.05 -12.42
C GLU A 208 -27.88 -13.63 -12.59
N ILE A 209 -27.40 -13.33 -13.80
CA ILE A 209 -26.97 -12.00 -14.17
C ILE A 209 -28.24 -11.14 -14.16
N HIS A 210 -28.35 -10.22 -13.19
CA HIS A 210 -29.40 -9.22 -13.19
C HIS A 210 -29.14 -8.22 -14.32
N LEU A 211 -29.58 -8.58 -15.51
CA LEU A 211 -29.69 -7.68 -16.64
C LEU A 211 -30.98 -6.89 -16.47
N ASP A 212 -30.85 -5.57 -16.36
CA ASP A 212 -32.00 -4.69 -16.41
C ASP A 212 -32.44 -4.58 -17.88
N TYR A 213 -33.23 -5.58 -18.31
CA TYR A 213 -33.73 -5.69 -19.67
C TYR A 213 -34.56 -4.46 -20.08
N GLU A 214 -35.18 -3.75 -19.14
CA GLU A 214 -35.95 -2.54 -19.45
C GLU A 214 -35.04 -1.39 -19.88
N GLN A 215 -33.86 -1.27 -19.27
CA GLN A 215 -32.92 -0.19 -19.59
C GLN A 215 -32.17 -0.44 -20.90
N GLU A 216 -31.83 -1.69 -21.19
CA GLU A 216 -30.97 -2.04 -22.35
C GLU A 216 -31.73 -2.11 -23.68
N PHE A 217 -33.04 -2.42 -23.64
CA PHE A 217 -33.89 -2.51 -24.85
C PHE A 217 -34.87 -1.33 -25.02
N ALA A 218 -34.77 -0.30 -24.17
CA ALA A 218 -35.60 0.91 -24.29
C ALA A 218 -35.41 1.62 -25.65
N HIS A 219 -34.28 1.43 -26.31
CA HIS A 219 -33.97 2.07 -27.60
C HIS A 219 -34.51 1.35 -28.84
N ASP A 220 -34.99 0.10 -28.72
CA ASP A 220 -35.52 -0.67 -29.85
C ASP A 220 -37.04 -0.54 -30.02
N TYR A 221 -37.73 0.09 -29.06
CA TYR A 221 -39.19 0.26 -29.04
C TYR A 221 -39.70 1.59 -29.59
N ASP A 222 -38.84 2.47 -30.14
CA ASP A 222 -39.30 3.59 -30.98
C ASP A 222 -39.65 3.04 -32.38
N GLY A 223 -40.77 2.32 -32.44
CA GLY A 223 -41.41 1.92 -33.69
C GLY A 223 -41.71 3.16 -34.51
N ASN A 224 -40.96 3.36 -35.60
CA ASN A 224 -41.20 4.41 -36.58
C ASN A 224 -42.64 4.28 -37.14
N PRO A 225 -43.58 5.18 -36.79
CA PRO A 225 -44.97 5.08 -37.23
C PRO A 225 -45.14 5.36 -38.73
N GLU A 226 -44.13 5.91 -39.42
CA GLU A 226 -44.22 6.33 -40.82
C GLU A 226 -43.97 5.19 -41.83
N ALA A 227 -43.61 3.98 -41.39
CA ALA A 227 -43.33 2.86 -42.29
C ALA A 227 -44.59 2.07 -42.76
N LEU A 228 -45.79 2.46 -42.33
CA LEU A 228 -47.03 1.69 -42.57
C LEU A 228 -48.04 2.34 -43.54
N GLU A 229 -47.76 3.50 -44.16
CA GLU A 229 -48.68 4.16 -45.10
C GLU A 229 -48.29 4.06 -46.59
N VAL A 230 -47.64 2.97 -47.02
CA VAL A 230 -47.42 2.72 -48.46
C VAL A 230 -47.83 1.30 -48.86
N ALA A 231 -49.09 0.94 -48.59
CA ALA A 231 -49.68 -0.26 -49.16
C ALA A 231 -51.22 -0.24 -49.13
N ASP A 232 -51.86 0.80 -49.66
CA ASP A 232 -53.21 0.63 -50.24
C ASP A 232 -53.56 1.83 -51.14
N GLU A 233 -53.46 1.62 -52.46
CA GLU A 233 -54.35 2.19 -53.49
C GLU A 233 -53.96 1.59 -54.86
N ARG A 234 -54.64 0.49 -55.20
CA ARG A 234 -54.91 0.05 -56.57
C ARG A 234 -56.40 -0.27 -56.69
#